data_AF-A0A7J4VQW9-F1
#
_entry.id   AF-A0A7J4VQW9-F1
#
_cell.length_a   1.000
_cell.length_b   1.000
_cell.length_c   1.000
_cell.angle_alpha   90.00
_cell.angle_beta   90.00
_cell.angle_gamma   90.00
#
_symmetry.space_group_name_H-M   'P 1'
#
loop_
_entity.id
_entity.type
_entity.pdbx_description
1 polymer ?
#
loop_
_entity_poly.entity_id
_entity_poly.type
_entity_poly.pdbx_seq_one_letter_code
_entity_poly.pdbx_strand_id
1 'polypeptide(L)' 'MEEIRPIKNDEDLAWAIAEVAKYFDNPPELGTEAADRFDTLSRLIEVYEDERYAIEAPKPA' A
#
# COMPACT_ATOMS: atom_id res chain seq x y z
N MET A 1 6.12 -14.46 -7.17
CA MET A 1 5.49 -13.32 -6.46
C MET A 1 4.18 -13.83 -5.91
N GLU A 2 3.81 -13.48 -4.67
CA GLU A 2 2.51 -13.86 -4.12
C GLU A 2 1.37 -13.11 -4.83
N GLU A 3 0.19 -13.70 -4.91
CA GLU A 3 -0.97 -13.05 -5.53
C GLU A 3 -1.42 -11.83 -4.71
N ILE A 4 -1.92 -10.79 -5.40
CA ILE A 4 -2.50 -9.63 -4.73
C ILE A 4 -3.84 -10.05 -4.09
N ARG A 5 -4.02 -9.73 -2.82
CA ARG A 5 -5.24 -10.02 -2.05
C ARG A 5 -5.80 -8.75 -1.40
N PRO A 6 -7.12 -8.67 -1.14
CA PRO A 6 -7.72 -7.54 -0.43
C PRO A 6 -7.13 -7.39 0.98
N ILE A 7 -7.03 -6.15 1.46
CA ILE A 7 -6.62 -5.84 2.84
C ILE A 7 -7.88 -5.72 3.70
N LYS A 8 -8.09 -6.66 4.63
CA LYS A 8 -9.28 -6.69 5.49
C LYS A 8 -8.97 -6.49 6.97
N ASN A 9 -7.72 -6.68 7.36
CA ASN A 9 -7.25 -6.62 8.74
C ASN A 9 -5.79 -6.13 8.77
N ASP A 10 -5.28 -5.93 9.98
CA ASP A 10 -3.94 -5.39 10.18
C ASP A 10 -2.81 -6.39 9.75
N GLU A 11 -3.09 -7.70 9.69
CA GLU A 11 -2.12 -8.70 9.17
C GLU A 11 -2.00 -8.62 7.65
N ASP A 12 -3.12 -8.41 6.94
CA ASP A 12 -3.11 -8.17 5.50
C ASP A 12 -2.40 -6.84 5.18
N LEU A 13 -2.59 -5.81 6.02
CA LEU A 13 -1.91 -4.53 5.90
C LEU A 13 -0.40 -4.70 6.06
N ALA A 14 0.05 -5.40 7.11
CA ALA A 14 1.46 -5.65 7.35
C ALA A 14 2.12 -6.42 6.19
N TRP A 15 1.40 -7.38 5.61
CA TRP A 15 1.85 -8.08 4.40
C TRP A 15 2.00 -7.12 3.21
N ALA A 16 1.00 -6.28 2.94
CA ALA A 16 1.04 -5.35 1.81
C ALA A 16 2.19 -4.34 1.96
N ILE A 17 2.39 -3.81 3.17
CA ILE A 17 3.51 -2.92 3.48
C ILE A 17 4.85 -3.62 3.23
N ALA A 18 5.00 -4.88 3.67
CA ALA A 18 6.22 -5.64 3.45
C ALA A 18 6.51 -5.92 1.96
N GLU A 19 5.47 -6.12 1.14
CA GLU A 19 5.61 -6.25 -0.32
C GLU A 19 6.03 -4.92 -0.97
N VAL A 20 5.37 -3.82 -0.61
CA VAL A 20 5.68 -2.48 -1.14
C VAL A 20 7.09 -2.03 -0.73
N ALA A 21 7.51 -2.33 0.50
CA ALA A 21 8.83 -1.97 1.04
C ALA A 21 10.00 -2.47 0.17
N LYS A 22 9.83 -3.62 -0.51
CA LYS A 22 10.86 -4.21 -1.39
C LYS A 22 11.23 -3.32 -2.57
N TYR A 23 10.31 -2.46 -2.99
CA TYR A 23 10.50 -1.55 -4.12
C TYR A 23 11.20 -0.24 -3.73
N PHE A 24 11.42 0.06 -2.45
CA PHE A 24 12.11 1.28 -2.04
C PHE A 24 13.62 1.21 -2.32
N ASP A 25 14.24 0.05 -2.09
CA ASP A 25 15.66 -0.14 -2.39
C ASP A 25 15.92 -0.30 -3.89
N ASN A 26 14.98 -0.92 -4.61
CA ASN A 26 15.06 -1.12 -6.05
C ASN A 26 13.69 -0.82 -6.70
N PRO A 27 13.44 0.44 -7.08
CA PRO A 27 12.19 0.85 -7.69
C PRO A 27 11.92 0.10 -9.00
N PRO A 28 10.66 -0.28 -9.28
CA PRO A 28 10.31 -0.94 -10.52
C PRO A 28 10.39 0.03 -11.70
N GLU A 29 10.76 -0.47 -12.87
CA GLU A 29 10.72 0.32 -14.11
C GLU A 29 9.26 0.59 -14.51
N LEU A 30 9.01 1.80 -15.02
CA LEU A 30 7.68 2.21 -15.46
C LEU A 30 7.16 1.31 -16.60
N GLY A 31 5.87 0.98 -16.54
CA GLY A 31 5.21 0.14 -17.53
C GLY A 31 5.51 -1.36 -17.40
N THR A 32 6.16 -1.78 -16.31
CA THR A 32 6.34 -3.20 -15.97
C THR A 32 5.24 -3.69 -15.04
N GLU A 33 4.99 -5.00 -15.04
CA GLU A 33 4.05 -5.64 -14.09
C GLU A 33 4.43 -5.37 -12.62
N ALA A 34 5.73 -5.15 -12.35
CA ALA A 34 6.19 -4.79 -11.01
C ALA A 34 5.75 -3.38 -10.60
N ALA A 35 5.73 -2.42 -11.54
CA ALA A 35 5.19 -1.08 -11.31
C ALA A 35 3.67 -1.14 -11.09
N ASP A 36 2.94 -1.90 -11.93
CA ASP A 36 1.49 -2.09 -11.76
C ASP A 36 1.15 -2.71 -10.40
N ARG A 37 1.98 -3.65 -9.93
CA ARG A 37 1.86 -4.26 -8.61
C ARG A 37 2.11 -3.26 -7.48
N PHE A 38 3.17 -2.46 -7.58
CA PHE A 38 3.49 -1.42 -6.59
C PHE A 38 2.34 -0.41 -6.45
N ASP A 39 1.81 0.08 -7.57
CA ASP A 39 0.70 1.04 -7.59
C ASP A 39 -0.57 0.43 -6.98
N THR A 40 -0.88 -0.82 -7.35
CA THR A 40 -2.06 -1.53 -6.83
C THR A 40 -1.98 -1.72 -5.31
N LEU A 41 -0.84 -2.20 -4.80
CA LEU A 41 -0.67 -2.43 -3.36
C LEU A 41 -0.69 -1.11 -2.58
N SER A 42 -0.06 -0.06 -3.10
CA SER A 42 -0.06 1.27 -2.48
C SER A 42 -1.49 1.82 -2.37
N ARG A 43 -2.31 1.64 -3.41
CA ARG A 43 -3.71 2.07 -3.38
C ARG A 43 -4.56 1.27 -2.39
N LEU A 44 -4.32 -0.04 -2.26
CA LEU A 44 -5.02 -0.87 -1.27
C LEU A 44 -4.68 -0.46 0.17
N ILE A 45 -3.41 -0.14 0.43
CA ILE A 45 -2.94 0.34 1.73
C ILE A 45 -3.64 1.66 2.07
N GLU A 46 -3.61 2.63 1.15
CA GLU A 46 -4.24 3.94 1.33
C GLU A 46 -5.73 3.82 1.71
N VAL A 47 -6.51 3.03 0.97
CA VAL A 47 -7.94 2.84 1.26
C VAL A 47 -8.15 2.25 2.65
N TYR A 48 -7.36 1.24 3.04
CA TYR A 48 -7.51 0.60 4.35
C TYR A 48 -7.13 1.55 5.48
N GLU A 49 -6.04 2.31 5.32
CA GLU A 49 -5.58 3.27 6.32
C GLU A 49 -6.53 4.46 6.46
N ASP A 50 -7.08 4.98 5.36
CA ASP A 50 -8.08 6.06 5.40
C ASP A 50 -9.36 5.65 6.15
N GLU A 51 -9.82 4.41 5.97
CA GLU A 51 -11.02 3.90 6.65
C GLU A 51 -10.77 3.64 8.15
N ARG A 52 -9.57 3.22 8.52
CA ARG A 52 -9.28 2.69 9.87
C ARG A 52 -8.48 3.63 10.76
N TYR A 53 -7.63 4.45 10.17
CA TYR A 53 -6.71 5.37 10.83
C TYR A 53 -6.90 6.81 10.32
N ALA A 54 -8.14 7.19 10.03
CA ALA A 54 -8.50 8.53 9.56
C ALA A 54 -7.82 9.62 10.41
N ILE A 55 -6.93 10.38 9.79
CA ILE A 55 -6.24 11.49 10.44
C ILE A 55 -7.20 12.68 10.47
N GLU A 56 -7.62 13.11 11.66
CA GLU A 56 -8.35 14.37 11.78
C GLU A 56 -7.47 15.52 11.28
N ALA A 57 -7.97 16.28 10.30
CA ALA A 57 -7.28 17.46 9.82
C ALA A 57 -6.99 18.41 11.00
N PRO A 58 -5.78 19.00 11.10
CA PRO A 58 -5.46 19.93 12.17
C PRO A 58 -6.47 21.08 12.14
N LYS A 59 -7.02 21.43 13.32
CA LYS A 59 -7.93 22.57 13.42
C LYS A 59 -7.16 23.84 13.02
N PRO A 60 -7.73 24.69 12.14
CA PRO A 60 -7.11 25.97 11.80
C PRO A 60 -6.94 26.82 13.07
N ALA A 61 -5.84 27.58 13.12
CA ALA A 61 -5.47 28.45 14.22
C ALA A 61 -6.34 29.72 14.30
#